data_AF-A0AAV5TP47-F1
#
_entry.id   AF-A0AAV5TP47-F1
#
_cell.length_a   1.000
_cell.length_b   1.000
_cell.length_c   1.000
_cell.angle_alpha   90.00
_cell.angle_beta   90.00
_cell.angle_gamma   90.00
#
_symmetry.space_group_name_H-M   'P 1'
#
loop_
_entity.id
_entity.type
_entity.pdbx_description
1 polymer ?
#
loop_
_entity_poly.entity_id
_entity_poly.type
_entity_poly.pdbx_seq_one_letter_code
_entity_poly.pdbx_strand_id
1 'polypeptide(L)'
;VLRSNWDSFSGPLVPLILNVIVPSVHTKSFDSYAGRCYRPDSIAAQLPRMDTQGIDLLLKFLQYEGADRISCRSALDHPFLRSALPPAVFTLPDDKSVLDVRWRTLVVDQPRVPPQEWKEDK
;
A
#
# COMPACT_ATOMS: atom_id res chain seq x y z
N VAL A 1 0.86 -3.75 28.30
CA VAL A 1 1.77 -3.75 29.48
C VAL A 1 3.25 -3.90 29.09
N LEU A 2 3.67 -3.70 27.83
CA LEU A 2 5.08 -3.82 27.42
C LEU A 2 5.57 -2.54 26.73
N ARG A 3 5.46 -1.40 27.42
CA ARG A 3 5.92 -0.10 26.88
C ARG A 3 6.82 0.69 27.83
N SER A 4 7.21 0.11 28.96
CA SER A 4 7.70 0.91 30.10
C SER A 4 9.13 0.60 30.54
N ASN A 5 9.97 -0.04 29.71
CA ASN A 5 11.29 -0.48 30.20
C ASN A 5 12.44 -0.28 29.20
N TRP A 6 12.42 0.81 28.42
CA TRP A 6 13.48 1.12 27.46
C TRP A 6 14.48 2.19 27.93
N ASP A 7 14.25 2.83 29.08
CA ASP A 7 15.11 3.92 29.58
C ASP A 7 16.31 3.46 30.44
N SER A 8 16.51 2.15 30.64
CA SER A 8 17.60 1.63 31.51
C SER A 8 18.76 0.95 30.79
N PHE A 9 18.78 0.90 29.46
CA PHE A 9 19.91 0.32 28.72
C PHE A 9 20.88 1.40 28.23
N SER A 10 21.56 2.04 29.19
CA SER A 10 22.83 2.73 28.93
C SER A 10 23.94 1.68 28.83
N GLY A 11 24.00 1.01 27.68
CA GLY A 11 24.99 -0.02 27.40
C GLY A 11 25.32 -0.07 25.90
N PRO A 12 26.52 -0.53 25.52
CA PRO A 12 27.06 -0.41 24.16
C PRO A 12 26.34 -1.25 23.07
N LEU A 13 25.16 -1.80 23.36
CA LEU A 13 24.39 -2.68 22.47
C LEU A 13 23.16 -2.01 21.83
N VAL A 14 22.88 -0.75 22.14
CA VAL A 14 21.82 0.04 21.47
C VAL A 14 21.96 0.11 19.93
N PRO A 15 23.15 0.16 19.30
CA PRO A 15 23.21 0.29 17.84
C PRO A 15 22.78 -0.97 17.08
N LEU A 16 22.62 -2.12 17.75
CA LEU A 16 22.23 -3.37 17.09
C LEU A 16 20.72 -3.49 16.86
N ILE A 17 19.89 -2.78 17.65
CA ILE A 17 18.42 -2.85 17.51
C ILE A 17 17.94 -1.89 16.41
N LEU A 18 18.66 -0.79 16.18
CA LEU A 18 18.33 0.14 15.08
C LEU A 18 18.62 -0.47 13.70
N ASN A 19 19.54 -1.44 13.61
CA ASN A 19 19.87 -2.16 12.37
C ASN A 19 18.80 -3.16 11.89
N VAL A 20 17.69 -3.32 12.62
CA VAL A 20 16.65 -4.31 12.27
C VAL A 20 15.51 -3.69 11.45
N ILE A 21 15.36 -2.35 11.43
CA ILE A 21 14.22 -1.69 10.77
C ILE A 21 14.58 -1.06 9.42
N VAL A 22 15.86 -0.89 9.11
CA VAL A 22 16.33 -0.47 7.78
C VAL A 22 17.48 -1.40 7.39
N PRO A 23 17.32 -2.26 6.37
CA PRO A 23 18.45 -3.04 5.90
C PRO A 23 19.56 -2.07 5.48
N SER A 24 20.78 -2.40 5.91
CA SER A 24 22.01 -1.64 5.69
C SER A 24 22.27 -1.40 4.19
N VAL A 25 21.66 -0.36 3.64
CA VAL A 25 21.97 0.21 2.33
C VAL A 25 22.73 1.51 2.61
N HIS A 26 24.02 1.37 2.94
CA HIS A 26 24.94 2.50 3.05
C HIS A 26 25.22 3.04 1.65
N THR A 27 24.26 3.80 1.10
CA THR A 27 24.46 4.60 -0.11
C THR A 27 24.85 5.99 0.33
N LYS A 28 25.89 6.57 -0.29
CA LYS A 28 26.37 7.94 0.00
C LYS A 28 25.26 9.01 -0.05
N SER A 29 24.15 8.70 -0.71
CA SER A 29 22.94 9.53 -0.83
C SER A 29 22.00 9.47 0.38
N PHE A 30 21.98 8.40 1.17
CA PHE A 30 21.06 8.24 2.30
C PHE A 30 21.57 8.91 3.59
N ASP A 31 22.89 9.10 3.72
CA ASP A 31 23.52 9.66 4.93
C ASP A 31 23.01 11.07 5.27
N SER A 32 22.63 11.87 4.27
CA SER A 32 22.02 13.20 4.48
C SER A 32 20.60 13.14 5.08
N TYR A 33 19.96 11.97 5.06
CA TYR A 33 18.60 11.74 5.55
C TYR A 33 18.54 10.88 6.82
N ALA A 34 19.67 10.26 7.20
CA ALA A 34 19.77 9.31 8.32
C ALA A 34 19.38 9.88 9.69
N GLY A 35 19.36 11.20 9.85
CA GLY A 35 18.94 11.87 11.10
C GLY A 35 17.42 11.97 11.31
N ARG A 36 16.59 11.55 10.34
CA ARG A 36 15.12 11.64 10.43
C ARG A 36 14.50 10.28 10.67
N CYS A 37 14.14 10.01 11.93
CA CYS A 37 13.37 8.84 12.32
C CYS A 37 11.87 9.11 12.12
N TYR A 38 11.28 8.51 11.09
CA TYR A 38 9.83 8.56 10.88
C TYR A 38 9.16 7.35 11.53
N ARG A 39 8.11 7.61 12.29
CA ARG A 39 7.29 6.54 12.86
C ARG A 39 6.29 6.07 11.79
N PRO A 40 6.16 4.77 11.53
CA PRO A 40 5.18 4.27 10.59
C PRO A 40 3.77 4.54 11.14
N ASP A 41 2.99 5.32 10.40
CA ASP A 41 1.56 5.50 10.64
C ASP A 41 0.76 4.35 10.03
N SER A 42 -0.42 4.09 10.59
CA SER A 42 -1.31 3.05 10.06
C SER A 42 -1.96 3.50 8.76
N ILE A 43 -1.63 2.82 7.65
CA ILE A 43 -2.25 3.03 6.33
C ILE A 43 -3.78 2.84 6.38
N ALA A 44 -4.26 1.94 7.25
CA ALA A 44 -5.68 1.71 7.46
C ALA A 44 -6.43 2.97 7.92
N ALA A 45 -5.78 3.83 8.72
CA ALA A 45 -6.37 5.08 9.18
C ALA A 45 -6.43 6.15 8.08
N GLN A 46 -5.50 6.09 7.11
CA GLN A 46 -5.44 7.03 5.99
C GLN A 46 -6.43 6.66 4.87
N LEU A 47 -6.81 5.40 4.76
CA LEU A 47 -7.63 4.87 3.67
C LEU A 47 -8.94 4.23 4.18
N PRO A 48 -9.91 5.02 4.67
CA PRO A 48 -11.15 4.49 5.24
C PRO A 48 -12.06 3.76 4.22
N ARG A 49 -11.81 3.97 2.91
CA ARG A 49 -12.56 3.32 1.82
C ARG A 49 -11.99 1.96 1.44
N MET A 50 -10.81 1.62 1.92
CA MET A 50 -10.11 0.41 1.53
C MET A 50 -10.40 -0.71 2.54
N ASP A 51 -10.80 -1.87 2.02
CA ASP A 51 -11.01 -3.05 2.85
C ASP A 51 -9.68 -3.59 3.40
N THR A 52 -9.76 -4.35 4.49
CA THR A 52 -8.63 -4.97 5.18
C THR A 52 -7.78 -5.84 4.24
N GLN A 53 -8.42 -6.60 3.34
CA GLN A 53 -7.71 -7.40 2.32
C GLN A 53 -7.00 -6.54 1.27
N GLY A 54 -7.54 -5.36 0.98
CA GLY A 54 -6.90 -4.39 0.08
C GLY A 54 -5.68 -3.73 0.74
N ILE A 55 -5.78 -3.43 2.03
CA ILE A 55 -4.67 -2.88 2.83
C ILE A 55 -3.52 -3.90 2.92
N ASP A 56 -3.83 -5.19 3.15
CA ASP A 56 -2.80 -6.25 3.17
C ASP A 56 -2.07 -6.37 1.83
N LEU A 57 -2.81 -6.35 0.71
CA LEU A 57 -2.21 -6.37 -0.62
C LEU A 57 -1.34 -5.12 -0.86
N LEU A 58 -1.79 -3.94 -0.41
CA LEU A 58 -1.05 -2.69 -0.55
C LEU A 58 0.26 -2.70 0.24
N LEU A 59 0.25 -3.23 1.47
CA LEU A 59 1.46 -3.39 2.28
C LEU A 59 2.48 -4.31 1.62
N LYS A 60 2.04 -5.36 0.91
CA LYS A 60 2.94 -6.25 0.16
C LYS A 60 3.54 -5.60 -1.09
N PHE A 61 2.91 -4.56 -1.64
CA PHE A 61 3.49 -3.76 -2.73
C PHE A 61 4.48 -2.70 -2.23
N LEU A 62 4.24 -2.12 -1.05
CA LEU A 62 5.01 -1.02 -0.49
C LEU A 62 6.19 -1.48 0.38
N GLN A 63 6.81 -2.61 0.03
CA GLN A 63 8.06 -3.04 0.67
C GLN A 63 9.22 -2.17 0.19
N TYR A 64 10.13 -1.84 1.12
CA TYR A 64 11.31 -1.03 0.81
C TYR A 64 12.23 -1.75 -0.17
N GLU A 65 12.47 -3.04 0.07
CA GLU A 65 13.28 -3.88 -0.78
C GLU A 65 12.48 -4.41 -1.97
N GLY A 66 13.10 -4.34 -3.16
CA GLY A 66 12.49 -4.83 -4.38
C GLY A 66 12.22 -6.34 -4.40
N ALA A 67 13.08 -7.10 -3.74
CA ALA A 67 13.00 -8.55 -3.66
C ALA A 67 11.82 -9.03 -2.80
N ASP A 68 11.43 -8.25 -1.79
CA ASP A 68 10.35 -8.59 -0.86
C ASP A 68 8.96 -8.17 -1.39
N ARG A 69 8.92 -7.42 -2.51
CA ARG A 69 7.66 -7.02 -3.15
C ARG A 69 6.95 -8.23 -3.76
N ILE A 70 5.64 -8.29 -3.57
CA ILE A 70 4.80 -9.33 -4.18
C ILE A 70 4.86 -9.27 -5.72
N SER A 71 5.00 -10.43 -6.35
CA SER A 71 4.97 -10.54 -7.81
C SER A 71 3.57 -10.25 -8.37
N CYS A 72 3.48 -9.79 -9.62
CA CYS A 72 2.18 -9.54 -10.26
C CYS A 72 1.29 -10.80 -10.26
N ARG A 73 1.86 -11.97 -10.55
CA ARG A 73 1.11 -13.23 -10.57
C ARG A 73 0.56 -13.60 -9.18
N SER A 74 1.37 -13.43 -8.14
CA SER A 74 0.95 -13.65 -6.75
C SER A 74 -0.08 -12.63 -6.29
N ALA A 75 0.02 -11.38 -6.74
CA ALA A 75 -0.95 -10.34 -6.43
C ALA A 75 -2.32 -10.62 -7.05
N LEU A 76 -2.37 -11.13 -8.29
CA LEU A 76 -3.62 -11.55 -8.94
C LEU A 76 -4.33 -12.68 -8.19
N ASP A 77 -3.59 -13.56 -7.52
CA ASP A 77 -4.15 -14.65 -6.71
C ASP A 77 -4.58 -14.21 -5.30
N HIS A 78 -4.37 -12.94 -4.94
CA HIS A 78 -4.73 -12.42 -3.62
C HIS A 78 -6.25 -12.45 -3.40
N PRO A 79 -6.72 -12.77 -2.17
CA PRO A 79 -8.15 -12.79 -1.83
C PRO A 79 -8.90 -11.51 -2.21
N PHE A 80 -8.23 -10.36 -2.12
CA PHE A 80 -8.78 -9.07 -2.55
C PHE A 80 -9.25 -9.08 -4.01
N LEU A 81 -8.44 -9.60 -4.94
CA LEU A 81 -8.80 -9.64 -6.36
C LEU A 81 -9.66 -10.86 -6.69
N ARG A 82 -9.41 -12.00 -6.04
CA ARG A 82 -10.21 -13.23 -6.21
C ARG A 82 -11.66 -13.09 -5.76
N SER A 83 -11.93 -12.27 -4.74
CA SER A 83 -13.30 -12.00 -4.28
C SER A 83 -14.01 -10.93 -5.11
N ALA A 84 -13.27 -9.94 -5.62
CA ALA A 84 -13.83 -8.86 -6.42
C ALA A 84 -14.10 -9.24 -7.88
N LEU A 85 -13.31 -10.15 -8.44
CA LEU A 85 -13.35 -10.53 -9.85
C LEU A 85 -13.84 -11.99 -10.02
N PRO A 86 -14.55 -12.30 -11.12
CA PRO A 86 -14.97 -13.66 -11.42
C PRO A 86 -13.77 -14.53 -11.84
N PRO A 87 -13.87 -15.85 -11.63
CA PRO A 87 -12.82 -16.80 -12.01
C PRO A 87 -12.47 -16.76 -13.50
N ALA A 88 -13.45 -16.42 -14.36
CA ALA A 88 -13.28 -16.33 -15.82
C ALA A 88 -12.24 -15.28 -16.25
N VAL A 89 -12.03 -14.23 -15.44
CA VAL A 89 -11.01 -13.19 -15.74
C VAL A 89 -9.59 -13.75 -15.57
N PHE A 90 -9.39 -14.70 -14.66
CA PHE A 90 -8.06 -15.27 -14.38
C PHE A 90 -7.65 -16.39 -15.34
N THR A 91 -8.59 -16.92 -16.13
CA THR A 91 -8.36 -17.93 -17.17
C THR A 91 -8.40 -17.34 -18.58
N LEU A 92 -8.52 -16.02 -18.69
CA LEU A 92 -8.62 -15.32 -19.96
C LEU A 92 -7.27 -15.35 -20.69
N PRO A 93 -7.24 -15.58 -22.02
CA PRO A 93 -6.02 -15.45 -22.80
C PRO A 93 -5.59 -13.98 -22.92
N ASP A 94 -4.29 -13.76 -23.06
CA ASP A 94 -3.67 -12.41 -23.05
C ASP A 94 -4.19 -11.49 -24.17
N ASP A 95 -4.66 -12.08 -25.28
CA ASP A 95 -5.19 -11.34 -26.43
C ASP A 95 -6.63 -10.85 -26.23
N LYS A 96 -7.28 -11.22 -25.13
CA LYS A 96 -8.67 -10.89 -24.85
C LYS A 96 -8.78 -9.82 -23.78
N SER A 97 -9.73 -8.90 -23.99
CA SER A 97 -10.02 -7.86 -23.02
C SER A 97 -10.81 -8.42 -21.83
N VAL A 98 -10.50 -7.96 -20.62
CA VAL A 98 -11.25 -8.28 -19.40
C VAL A 98 -12.73 -7.85 -19.49
N LEU A 99 -13.05 -6.88 -20.34
CA LEU A 99 -14.41 -6.40 -20.59
C LEU A 99 -15.22 -7.31 -21.52
N ASP A 100 -14.56 -8.20 -22.26
CA ASP A 100 -15.24 -9.20 -23.12
C ASP A 100 -15.96 -10.24 -22.25
N VAL A 101 -15.46 -10.47 -21.03
CA VAL A 101 -16.13 -11.32 -20.05
C VAL A 101 -17.38 -10.59 -19.55
N ARG A 102 -18.55 -11.22 -19.71
CA ARG A 102 -19.84 -10.66 -19.26
C ARG A 102 -20.02 -10.80 -17.75
N TRP A 103 -19.32 -10.00 -16.96
CA TRP A 103 -19.39 -10.14 -15.49
C TRP A 103 -19.76 -8.87 -14.71
N ARG A 104 -19.55 -7.67 -15.25
CA ARG A 104 -20.07 -6.40 -14.72
C ARG A 104 -19.70 -5.27 -15.68
N THR A 105 -20.59 -4.30 -15.87
CA THR A 105 -20.29 -3.07 -16.62
C THR A 105 -19.43 -2.15 -15.76
N LEU A 106 -18.56 -1.36 -16.39
CA LEU A 106 -17.83 -0.29 -15.72
C LEU A 106 -18.81 0.63 -14.98
N VAL A 107 -18.53 0.89 -13.71
CA VAL A 107 -19.31 1.85 -12.93
C VAL A 107 -18.96 3.24 -13.47
N VAL A 108 -19.96 3.93 -14.00
CA VAL A 108 -19.81 5.35 -14.34
C VAL A 108 -19.61 6.09 -13.01
N ASP A 109 -18.50 6.80 -12.89
CA ASP A 109 -18.23 7.63 -11.73
C ASP A 109 -19.37 8.65 -11.56
N GLN A 110 -19.62 9.10 -10.32
CA GLN A 110 -20.64 10.11 -10.05
C GLN A 110 -20.50 11.28 -11.04
N PRO A 111 -21.62 11.84 -11.56
CA PRO A 111 -21.53 12.98 -12.46
C PRO A 111 -20.73 14.07 -11.75
N ARG A 112 -19.62 14.51 -12.36
CA ARG A 112 -18.85 15.66 -11.87
C ARG A 112 -19.86 16.77 -11.61
N VAL A 113 -19.95 17.22 -10.36
CA VAL A 113 -20.74 18.41 -10.02
C VAL A 113 -20.28 19.49 -10.99
N PRO A 114 -21.17 20.05 -11.83
CA PRO A 114 -20.80 21.14 -12.72
C PRO A 114 -20.13 22.23 -11.88
N PRO A 115 -19.08 22.91 -12.38
CA PRO A 115 -18.52 24.07 -11.71
C PRO A 115 -19.68 24.98 -11.30
N GLN A 116 -19.75 25.38 -10.02
CA GLN A 116 -20.87 26.20 -9.55
C GLN A 116 -20.99 27.41 -10.47
N GLU A 117 -22.12 27.51 -11.15
CA GLU A 117 -22.51 28.67 -11.94
C GLU A 117 -22.57 29.84 -10.96
N TRP A 118 -21.59 30.74 -11.06
CA TRP A 118 -21.57 31.97 -10.29
C TRP A 118 -22.85 32.72 -10.62
N LYS A 119 -23.81 32.74 -9.68
CA LYS A 119 -24.91 33.68 -9.77
C LYS A 119 -24.31 35.06 -9.53
N GLU A 120 -24.20 35.84 -10.60
CA GLU A 120 -24.06 37.29 -10.46
C GLU A 120 -25.28 37.78 -9.72
N ASP A 121 -25.07 38.09 -8.43
CA ASP A 121 -26.04 38.80 -7.62
C ASP A 121 -26.21 40.19 -8.26
N LYS A 122 -27.34 40.38 -8.96
CA LYS A 122 -27.77 41.66 -9.52
C LYS A 122 -28.35 42.57 -8.45
#